data_AF-A0A7X9WS84-F1
#
_entry.id   AF-A0A7X9WS84-F1
#
_cell.length_a   1.000
_cell.length_b   1.000
_cell.length_c   1.000
_cell.angle_alpha   90.00
_cell.angle_beta   90.00
_cell.angle_gamma   90.00
#
_symmetry.space_group_name_H-M   'P 1'
#
loop_
_entity.id
_entity.type
_entity.pdbx_description
1 polymer ?
#
loop_
_entity_poly.entity_id
_entity_poly.type
_entity_poly.pdbx_seq_one_letter_code
_entity_poly.pdbx_strand_id
1 'polypeptide(L)'
;MKTTAILLAGRRDGATDPLAQAAGVTHKCLVPVAGQPMLLHVIEALVANRRIGTVRVVFEDPALLTGLPSLRGLVHSGRVVGVAAQPNLVDSVLAGADGAAFPLLITTADNVMLTPEAVDEMLDGCAAQGADAAVAFTRRASVLAAHREGQRKFYNFADDSYSNCNSYWLRDRAALKAAETFRSGGQFVKHPARIIGAFGLLNLIRFRLGIGTLDQAFARFSRRFRLTISPVILTDGAVAIDVDNARSYGVATALLEQRMCMAQAAE
;
A
#
# COMPACT_ATOMS: atom_id res chain seq x y z
N MET A 1 -6.28 14.37 -15.27
CA MET A 1 -6.20 12.93 -15.61
C MET A 1 -6.54 12.12 -14.37
N LYS A 2 -7.16 10.94 -14.51
CA LYS A 2 -7.41 10.04 -13.38
C LYS A 2 -6.20 9.15 -13.12
N THR A 3 -5.97 8.82 -11.85
CA THR A 3 -4.90 7.90 -11.41
C THR A 3 -5.34 6.44 -11.65
N THR A 4 -4.46 5.58 -12.14
CA THR A 4 -4.70 4.13 -12.14
C THR A 4 -4.23 3.55 -10.81
N ALA A 5 -5.09 2.79 -10.14
CA ALA A 5 -4.68 2.05 -8.94
C ALA A 5 -4.17 0.66 -9.32
N ILE A 6 -3.07 0.22 -8.72
CA ILE A 6 -2.54 -1.13 -8.78
C ILE A 6 -2.70 -1.72 -7.39
N LEU A 7 -3.50 -2.78 -7.28
CA LEU A 7 -3.78 -3.47 -6.04
C LEU A 7 -3.06 -4.81 -6.03
N LEU A 8 -2.03 -4.93 -5.20
CA LEU A 8 -1.25 -6.15 -5.07
C LEU A 8 -1.99 -7.12 -4.14
N ALA A 9 -2.51 -8.20 -4.70
CA ALA A 9 -3.32 -9.19 -4.00
C ALA A 9 -2.69 -10.59 -3.98
N GLY A 10 -1.49 -10.73 -4.57
CA GLY A 10 -0.81 -12.02 -4.70
C GLY A 10 -0.19 -12.54 -3.40
N ARG A 11 0.11 -13.84 -3.41
CA ARG A 11 0.79 -14.59 -2.36
C ARG A 11 2.30 -14.65 -2.64
N ARG A 12 3.09 -14.93 -1.60
CA ARG A 12 4.49 -15.35 -1.78
C ARG A 12 4.54 -16.87 -1.97
N ASP A 13 5.22 -17.32 -3.02
CA ASP A 13 5.36 -18.74 -3.33
C ASP A 13 5.86 -19.56 -2.12
N GLY A 14 5.21 -20.71 -1.89
CA GLY A 14 5.62 -21.70 -0.89
C GLY A 14 5.23 -21.42 0.56
N ALA A 15 4.55 -20.31 0.86
CA ALA A 15 4.06 -20.01 2.21
C ALA A 15 2.54 -20.17 2.31
N THR A 16 2.08 -20.99 3.27
CA THR A 16 0.67 -20.98 3.69
C THR A 16 0.50 -19.85 4.70
N ASP A 17 -0.39 -18.91 4.40
CA ASP A 17 -0.68 -17.79 5.29
C ASP A 17 -1.55 -18.29 6.47
N PRO A 18 -1.17 -18.04 7.74
CA PRO A 18 -1.92 -18.52 8.89
C PRO A 18 -3.36 -18.00 8.96
N LEU A 19 -3.63 -16.77 8.50
CA LEU A 19 -4.99 -16.22 8.46
C LEU A 19 -5.81 -16.89 7.37
N ALA A 20 -5.21 -17.10 6.19
CA ALA A 20 -5.87 -17.83 5.11
C ALA A 20 -6.25 -19.25 5.54
N GLN A 21 -5.33 -19.95 6.21
CA GLN A 21 -5.57 -21.29 6.76
C GLN A 21 -6.69 -21.29 7.81
N ALA A 22 -6.65 -20.36 8.76
CA ALA A 22 -7.68 -20.25 9.81
C ALA A 22 -9.07 -19.94 9.24
N ALA A 23 -9.13 -19.16 8.15
CA ALA A 23 -10.38 -18.81 7.47
C ALA A 23 -10.83 -19.84 6.42
N GLY A 24 -10.05 -20.90 6.17
CA GLY A 24 -10.38 -21.92 5.17
C GLY A 24 -10.36 -21.41 3.72
N VAL A 25 -9.60 -20.34 3.44
CA VAL A 25 -9.48 -19.74 2.10
C VAL A 25 -8.08 -19.97 1.52
N THR A 26 -7.96 -19.87 0.20
CA THR A 26 -6.70 -20.15 -0.51
C THR A 26 -5.68 -19.01 -0.41
N HIS A 27 -6.16 -17.76 -0.29
CA HIS A 27 -5.33 -16.55 -0.30
C HIS A 27 -5.68 -15.61 0.85
N LYS A 28 -4.67 -14.97 1.44
CA LYS A 28 -4.82 -13.99 2.52
C LYS A 28 -5.79 -12.85 2.15
N CYS A 29 -5.73 -12.36 0.92
CA CYS A 29 -6.59 -11.30 0.41
C CYS A 29 -8.09 -11.66 0.38
N LEU A 30 -8.43 -12.95 0.46
CA LEU A 30 -9.82 -13.45 0.51
C LEU A 30 -10.32 -13.69 1.94
N VAL A 31 -9.47 -13.54 2.95
CA VAL A 31 -9.88 -13.69 4.36
C VAL A 31 -10.95 -12.65 4.69
N PRO A 32 -12.08 -13.04 5.30
CA PRO A 32 -13.13 -12.10 5.67
C PRO A 32 -12.72 -11.29 6.91
N VAL A 33 -12.73 -9.96 6.80
CA VAL A 33 -12.57 -9.00 7.89
C VAL A 33 -13.88 -8.22 8.00
N ALA A 34 -14.50 -8.20 9.18
CA ALA A 34 -15.85 -7.65 9.37
C ALA A 34 -16.87 -8.20 8.34
N GLY A 35 -16.83 -9.50 8.06
CA GLY A 35 -17.75 -10.19 7.15
C GLY A 35 -17.44 -10.05 5.65
N GLN A 36 -16.45 -9.25 5.26
CA GLN A 36 -16.12 -8.99 3.85
C GLN A 36 -14.65 -9.35 3.54
N PRO A 37 -14.33 -10.00 2.39
CA PRO A 37 -12.96 -10.27 1.98
C PRO A 37 -12.06 -9.03 2.01
N MET A 38 -10.83 -9.15 2.54
CA MET A 38 -9.87 -8.04 2.64
C MET A 38 -9.75 -7.22 1.35
N LEU A 39 -9.62 -7.92 0.22
CA LEU A 39 -9.50 -7.32 -1.10
C LEU A 39 -10.66 -6.37 -1.44
N LEU A 40 -11.89 -6.73 -1.06
CA LEU A 40 -13.08 -5.96 -1.41
C LEU A 40 -13.10 -4.61 -0.69
N HIS A 41 -12.70 -4.56 0.59
CA HIS A 41 -12.56 -3.29 1.33
C HIS A 41 -11.68 -2.28 0.57
N VAL A 42 -10.55 -2.75 0.05
CA VAL A 42 -9.60 -1.90 -0.67
C VAL A 42 -10.13 -1.51 -2.05
N ILE A 43 -10.73 -2.45 -2.79
CA ILE A 43 -11.35 -2.15 -4.10
C ILE A 43 -12.46 -1.12 -3.95
N GLU A 44 -13.32 -1.25 -2.95
CA GLU A 44 -14.44 -0.34 -2.70
C GLU A 44 -13.95 1.08 -2.41
N ALA A 45 -12.95 1.24 -1.54
CA ALA A 45 -12.32 2.54 -1.28
C ALA A 45 -11.72 3.18 -2.55
N LEU A 46 -11.01 2.38 -3.36
CA LEU A 46 -10.42 2.85 -4.62
C LEU A 46 -11.47 3.17 -5.70
N VAL A 47 -12.57 2.42 -5.74
CA VAL A 47 -13.65 2.62 -6.72
C VAL A 47 -14.48 3.84 -6.38
N ALA A 48 -14.77 4.04 -5.08
CA ALA A 48 -15.51 5.18 -4.56
C ALA A 48 -14.78 6.52 -4.74
N ASN A 49 -13.45 6.52 -4.76
CA ASN A 49 -12.68 7.73 -5.04
C ASN A 49 -12.80 8.16 -6.53
N ARG A 50 -13.28 9.38 -6.77
CA ARG A 50 -13.57 9.91 -8.11
C ARG A 50 -12.33 10.16 -8.98
N ARG A 51 -11.16 10.34 -8.36
CA ARG A 51 -9.88 10.59 -9.02
C ARG A 51 -9.20 9.31 -9.48
N ILE A 52 -9.65 8.15 -9.01
CA ILE A 52 -9.21 6.86 -9.51
C ILE A 52 -10.00 6.49 -10.78
N GLY A 53 -9.29 6.08 -11.83
CA GLY A 53 -9.84 5.74 -13.14
C GLY A 53 -10.10 4.25 -13.31
N THR A 54 -9.06 3.43 -13.17
CA THR A 54 -9.12 1.97 -13.24
C THR A 54 -8.40 1.38 -12.04
N VAL A 55 -8.92 0.27 -11.49
CA VAL A 55 -8.25 -0.51 -10.45
C VAL A 55 -7.74 -1.80 -11.09
N ARG A 56 -6.43 -1.99 -11.10
CA ARG A 56 -5.75 -3.16 -11.67
C ARG A 56 -5.35 -4.08 -10.52
N VAL A 57 -6.05 -5.21 -10.38
CA VAL A 57 -5.83 -6.16 -9.30
C VAL A 57 -4.82 -7.20 -9.78
N VAL A 58 -3.63 -7.18 -9.19
CA VAL A 58 -2.54 -8.09 -9.52
C VAL A 58 -2.64 -9.32 -8.63
N PHE A 59 -3.02 -10.44 -9.22
CA PHE A 59 -3.41 -11.68 -8.55
C PHE A 59 -3.05 -12.90 -9.40
N GLU A 60 -2.71 -14.04 -8.80
CA GLU A 60 -2.23 -15.23 -9.52
C GLU A 60 -3.28 -15.80 -10.47
N ASP A 61 -4.54 -15.82 -10.03
CA ASP A 61 -5.67 -16.23 -10.86
C ASP A 61 -6.70 -15.10 -10.97
N PRO A 62 -6.49 -14.16 -11.92
CA PRO A 62 -7.39 -13.03 -12.12
C PRO A 62 -8.83 -13.43 -12.47
N ALA A 63 -9.06 -14.67 -12.95
CA ALA A 63 -10.40 -15.15 -13.26
C ALA A 63 -11.27 -15.24 -12.00
N LEU A 64 -10.68 -15.47 -10.83
CA LEU A 64 -11.40 -15.52 -9.55
C LEU A 64 -12.11 -14.21 -9.19
N LEU A 65 -11.67 -13.06 -9.75
CA LEU A 65 -12.36 -11.79 -9.56
C LEU A 65 -13.77 -11.80 -10.14
N THR A 66 -14.01 -12.54 -11.24
CA THR A 66 -15.35 -12.69 -11.84
C THR A 66 -16.28 -13.56 -10.99
N GLY A 67 -15.70 -14.44 -10.15
CA GLY A 67 -16.42 -15.27 -9.20
C GLY A 67 -17.06 -14.47 -8.07
N LEU A 68 -16.50 -13.30 -7.72
CA LEU A 68 -17.01 -12.43 -6.66
C LEU A 68 -18.20 -11.60 -7.17
N PRO A 69 -19.43 -11.83 -6.66
CA PRO A 69 -20.63 -11.14 -7.17
C PRO A 69 -20.51 -9.61 -7.16
N SER A 70 -19.93 -9.05 -6.09
CA SER A 70 -19.73 -7.60 -5.91
C SER A 70 -18.81 -6.97 -6.97
N LEU A 71 -17.94 -7.76 -7.61
CA LEU A 71 -17.00 -7.25 -8.63
C LEU A 71 -17.50 -7.43 -10.06
N ARG A 72 -18.53 -8.25 -10.32
CA ARG A 72 -18.95 -8.59 -11.69
C ARG A 72 -19.23 -7.36 -12.56
N GLY A 73 -20.00 -6.40 -12.05
CA GLY A 73 -20.30 -5.15 -12.77
C GLY A 73 -19.06 -4.27 -12.99
N LEU A 74 -18.14 -4.24 -12.02
CA LEU A 74 -16.90 -3.48 -12.09
C LEU A 74 -15.91 -4.08 -13.09
N VAL A 75 -15.84 -5.42 -13.17
CA VAL A 75 -15.03 -6.13 -14.15
C VAL A 75 -15.62 -5.95 -15.55
N HIS A 76 -16.94 -6.11 -15.70
CA HIS A 76 -17.61 -5.95 -17.00
C HIS A 76 -17.45 -4.53 -17.59
N SER A 77 -17.51 -3.50 -16.74
CA SER A 77 -17.30 -2.10 -17.15
C SER A 77 -15.82 -1.73 -17.37
N GLY A 78 -14.88 -2.62 -17.07
CA GLY A 78 -13.44 -2.34 -17.09
C GLY A 78 -12.96 -1.40 -15.98
N ARG A 79 -13.81 -1.09 -14.99
CA ARG A 79 -13.44 -0.30 -13.81
C ARG A 79 -12.45 -1.06 -12.92
N VAL A 80 -12.60 -2.38 -12.85
CA VAL A 80 -11.66 -3.31 -12.22
C VAL A 80 -11.11 -4.24 -13.30
N VAL A 81 -9.79 -4.40 -13.37
CA VAL A 81 -9.11 -5.26 -14.34
C VAL A 81 -8.20 -6.22 -13.60
N GLY A 82 -8.33 -7.50 -13.88
CA GLY A 82 -7.44 -8.52 -13.34
C GLY A 82 -6.12 -8.59 -14.12
N VAL A 83 -5.01 -8.72 -13.42
CA VAL A 83 -3.66 -8.84 -13.98
C VAL A 83 -2.94 -10.01 -13.31
N ALA A 84 -2.31 -10.88 -14.08
CA ALA A 84 -1.58 -12.03 -13.53
C ALA A 84 -0.38 -11.57 -12.68
N ALA A 85 -0.33 -12.01 -11.43
CA ALA A 85 0.82 -11.80 -10.55
C ALA A 85 2.08 -12.50 -11.08
N GLN A 86 3.24 -11.99 -10.69
CA GLN A 86 4.56 -12.51 -11.04
C GLN A 86 5.30 -13.01 -9.79
N PRO A 87 6.28 -13.93 -9.92
CA PRO A 87 6.96 -14.54 -8.76
C PRO A 87 7.63 -13.56 -7.78
N ASN A 88 7.94 -12.33 -8.22
CA ASN A 88 8.44 -11.29 -7.33
C ASN A 88 7.56 -10.04 -7.35
N LEU A 89 7.62 -9.30 -6.24
CA LEU A 89 6.78 -8.13 -5.99
C LEU A 89 7.00 -7.01 -7.02
N VAL A 90 8.25 -6.77 -7.42
CA VAL A 90 8.59 -5.72 -8.38
C VAL A 90 8.00 -6.06 -9.75
N ASP A 91 8.20 -7.29 -10.24
CA ASP A 91 7.64 -7.73 -11.52
C ASP A 91 6.11 -7.75 -11.48
N SER A 92 5.48 -8.03 -10.33
CA SER A 92 4.03 -7.90 -10.16
C SER A 92 3.56 -6.45 -10.31
N VAL A 93 4.30 -5.48 -9.75
CA VAL A 93 4.02 -4.04 -9.96
C VAL A 93 4.19 -3.67 -11.43
N LEU A 94 5.21 -4.18 -12.12
CA LEU A 94 5.43 -3.92 -13.54
C LEU A 94 4.34 -4.50 -14.42
N ALA A 95 3.92 -5.74 -14.16
CA ALA A 95 2.76 -6.34 -14.83
C ALA A 95 1.49 -5.50 -14.59
N GLY A 96 1.30 -5.03 -13.36
CA GLY A 96 0.22 -4.10 -13.01
C GLY A 96 0.29 -2.77 -13.76
N ALA A 97 1.49 -2.25 -14.01
CA ALA A 97 1.73 -0.97 -14.69
C ALA A 97 1.72 -1.08 -16.23
N ASP A 98 1.85 -2.29 -16.78
CA ASP A 98 1.90 -2.48 -18.23
C ASP A 98 0.59 -2.06 -18.91
N GLY A 99 0.70 -1.21 -19.93
CA GLY A 99 -0.46 -0.57 -20.57
C GLY A 99 -1.31 0.35 -19.67
N ALA A 100 -0.93 0.61 -18.41
CA ALA A 100 -1.69 1.48 -17.52
C ALA A 100 -1.49 2.98 -17.83
N ALA A 101 -2.54 3.77 -17.56
CA ALA A 101 -2.46 5.23 -17.60
C ALA A 101 -1.83 5.76 -16.31
N PHE A 102 -0.94 6.72 -16.44
CA PHE A 102 -0.30 7.40 -15.31
C PHE A 102 -1.10 8.64 -14.88
N PRO A 103 -0.99 9.05 -13.62
CA PRO A 103 -0.14 8.49 -12.57
C PRO A 103 -0.66 7.16 -11.98
N LEU A 104 0.21 6.45 -11.26
CA LEU A 104 -0.11 5.18 -10.61
C LEU A 104 -0.19 5.36 -9.09
N LEU A 105 -1.20 4.76 -8.47
CA LEU A 105 -1.28 4.52 -7.03
C LEU A 105 -1.13 3.02 -6.80
N ILE A 106 -0.17 2.59 -5.99
CA ILE A 106 0.10 1.18 -5.70
C ILE A 106 -0.23 0.95 -4.23
N THR A 107 -1.04 -0.07 -3.93
CA THR A 107 -1.32 -0.51 -2.56
C THR A 107 -1.51 -2.03 -2.48
N THR A 108 -1.75 -2.55 -1.29
CA THR A 108 -1.85 -3.99 -1.00
C THR A 108 -3.24 -4.39 -0.53
N ALA A 109 -3.64 -5.63 -0.79
CA ALA A 109 -4.98 -6.12 -0.44
C ALA A 109 -5.23 -6.30 1.07
N ASP A 110 -4.19 -6.23 1.91
CA ASP A 110 -4.28 -6.27 3.38
C ASP A 110 -4.35 -4.88 4.03
N ASN A 111 -4.34 -3.80 3.23
CA ASN A 111 -4.58 -2.43 3.69
C ASN A 111 -6.09 -2.14 3.79
N VAL A 112 -6.82 -2.97 4.55
CA VAL A 112 -8.29 -2.92 4.65
C VAL A 112 -8.84 -1.62 5.23
N MET A 113 -7.99 -0.82 5.87
CA MET A 113 -8.36 0.46 6.47
C MET A 113 -8.29 1.64 5.49
N LEU A 114 -7.85 1.41 4.25
CA LEU A 114 -7.82 2.44 3.20
C LEU A 114 -9.21 3.04 2.97
N THR A 115 -9.29 4.36 2.88
CA THR A 115 -10.53 5.08 2.59
C THR A 115 -10.39 5.99 1.36
N PRO A 116 -11.49 6.41 0.74
CA PRO A 116 -11.45 7.40 -0.35
C PRO A 116 -10.75 8.70 0.06
N GLU A 117 -10.92 9.16 1.30
CA GLU A 117 -10.32 10.38 1.84
C GLU A 117 -8.80 10.22 2.00
N ALA A 118 -8.33 9.07 2.48
CA ALA A 118 -6.90 8.77 2.55
C ALA A 118 -6.24 8.75 1.15
N VAL A 119 -6.98 8.31 0.14
CA VAL A 119 -6.53 8.38 -1.27
C VAL A 119 -6.45 9.84 -1.74
N ASP A 120 -7.42 10.68 -1.39
CA ASP A 120 -7.38 12.11 -1.73
C ASP A 120 -6.20 12.83 -1.06
N GLU A 121 -5.98 12.61 0.24
CA GLU A 121 -4.82 13.15 0.97
C GLU A 121 -3.50 12.71 0.34
N MET A 122 -3.40 11.44 -0.08
CA MET A 122 -2.23 10.94 -0.78
C MET A 122 -1.99 11.72 -2.08
N LEU A 123 -3.02 11.85 -2.92
CA LEU A 123 -2.91 12.51 -4.22
C LEU A 123 -2.63 14.01 -4.08
N ASP A 124 -3.22 14.68 -3.10
CA ASP A 124 -3.00 16.09 -2.83
C ASP A 124 -1.61 16.35 -2.27
N GLY A 125 -1.13 15.48 -1.37
CA GLY A 125 0.24 15.53 -0.88
C GLY A 125 1.27 15.34 -2.00
N CYS A 126 1.01 14.47 -2.97
CA CYS A 126 1.87 14.30 -4.15
C CYS A 126 1.90 15.57 -5.01
N ALA A 127 0.74 16.17 -5.26
CA ALA A 127 0.60 17.37 -6.07
C ALA A 127 1.27 18.58 -5.41
N ALA A 128 1.03 18.79 -4.11
CA ALA A 128 1.59 19.91 -3.34
C ALA A 128 3.12 19.89 -3.31
N GLN A 129 3.74 18.71 -3.30
CA GLN A 129 5.19 18.56 -3.27
C GLN A 129 5.83 18.46 -4.66
N GLY A 130 5.05 18.49 -5.75
CA GLY A 130 5.57 18.28 -7.10
C GLY A 130 6.28 16.93 -7.26
N ALA A 131 5.79 15.90 -6.58
CA ALA A 131 6.46 14.62 -6.47
C ALA A 131 6.55 13.90 -7.83
N ASP A 132 7.64 13.16 -8.02
CA ASP A 132 7.80 12.15 -9.07
C ASP A 132 7.37 10.78 -8.52
N ALA A 133 7.66 10.54 -7.24
CA ALA A 133 7.24 9.37 -6.49
C ALA A 133 6.90 9.77 -5.05
N ALA A 134 5.96 9.07 -4.42
CA ALA A 134 5.61 9.34 -3.03
C ALA A 134 5.30 8.07 -2.24
N VAL A 135 5.47 8.17 -0.93
CA VAL A 135 5.20 7.09 0.03
C VAL A 135 4.32 7.63 1.16
N ALA A 136 3.21 6.95 1.42
CA ALA A 136 2.29 7.32 2.48
C ALA A 136 2.79 6.87 3.86
N PHE A 137 2.72 7.78 4.83
CA PHE A 137 2.99 7.52 6.24
C PHE A 137 1.89 8.09 7.12
N THR A 138 1.79 7.59 8.33
CA THR A 138 1.03 8.23 9.41
C THR A 138 1.93 8.44 10.61
N ARG A 139 1.59 9.43 11.43
CA ARG A 139 2.28 9.68 12.71
C ARG A 139 1.90 8.61 13.72
N ARG A 140 2.84 8.21 14.57
CA ARG A 140 2.61 7.26 15.67
C ARG A 140 1.44 7.67 16.55
N ALA A 141 1.30 8.96 16.84
CA ALA A 141 0.17 9.49 17.60
C ALA A 141 -1.18 9.16 16.96
N SER A 142 -1.34 9.38 15.64
CA SER A 142 -2.55 9.04 14.90
C SER A 142 -2.83 7.54 14.93
N VAL A 143 -1.81 6.71 14.76
CA VAL A 143 -1.96 5.24 14.78
C VAL A 143 -2.42 4.74 16.14
N LEU A 144 -1.84 5.27 17.22
CA LEU A 144 -2.23 4.91 18.59
C LEU A 144 -3.60 5.47 18.98
N ALA A 145 -4.02 6.59 18.38
CA ALA A 145 -5.36 7.15 18.53
C ALA A 145 -6.41 6.27 17.82
N ALA A 146 -6.08 5.71 16.65
CA ALA A 146 -6.94 4.74 15.97
C ALA A 146 -7.04 3.44 16.79
N HIS A 147 -5.91 2.80 17.11
CA HIS A 147 -5.90 1.63 18.00
C HIS A 147 -4.52 1.39 18.62
N ARG A 148 -4.46 1.30 19.95
CA ARG A 148 -3.18 1.15 20.69
C ARG A 148 -2.35 -0.07 20.30
N GLU A 149 -2.99 -1.14 19.84
CA GLU A 149 -2.32 -2.39 19.43
C GLU A 149 -2.28 -2.62 17.91
N GLY A 150 -2.77 -1.67 17.11
CA GLY A 150 -2.87 -1.84 15.67
C GLY A 150 -1.52 -2.03 14.99
N GLN A 151 -0.54 -1.21 15.37
CA GLN A 151 0.80 -1.23 14.80
C GLN A 151 1.86 -1.13 15.89
N ARG A 152 2.96 -1.87 15.71
CA ARG A 152 4.12 -1.85 16.61
C ARG A 152 5.40 -1.42 15.91
N LYS A 153 5.42 -1.46 14.57
CA LYS A 153 6.58 -1.10 13.76
C LYS A 153 6.51 0.40 13.46
N PHE A 154 7.39 1.16 14.10
CA PHE A 154 7.55 2.59 13.82
C PHE A 154 8.99 2.89 13.40
N TYR A 155 9.14 3.74 12.40
CA TYR A 155 10.40 4.35 12.02
C TYR A 155 10.57 5.62 12.84
N ASN A 156 11.62 5.66 13.67
CA ASN A 156 11.93 6.83 14.48
C ASN A 156 12.76 7.80 13.66
N PHE A 157 12.38 9.08 13.68
CA PHE A 157 13.13 10.19 13.12
C PHE A 157 13.29 11.27 14.20
N ALA A 158 14.09 12.30 13.93
CA ALA A 158 14.35 13.37 14.88
C ALA A 158 13.11 14.23 15.18
N ASP A 159 12.14 14.29 14.26
CA ASP A 159 10.93 15.08 14.34
C ASP A 159 9.72 14.30 14.88
N ASP A 160 9.57 13.03 14.52
CA ASP A 160 8.49 12.16 15.00
C ASP A 160 8.79 10.68 14.71
N SER A 161 7.84 9.81 15.05
CA SER A 161 7.82 8.40 14.66
C SER A 161 6.70 8.15 13.67
N TYR A 162 7.00 7.41 12.60
CA TYR A 162 6.06 7.20 11.49
C TYR A 162 5.87 5.71 11.20
N SER A 163 4.69 5.34 10.70
CA SER A 163 4.44 4.02 10.11
C SER A 163 4.06 4.16 8.64
N ASN A 164 4.48 3.20 7.81
CA ASN A 164 4.09 3.15 6.41
C ASN A 164 2.61 2.73 6.29
N CYS A 165 1.90 3.25 5.28
CA CYS A 165 0.48 2.97 5.01
C CYS A 165 0.26 2.04 3.81
N ASN A 166 1.29 1.26 3.43
CA ASN A 166 1.35 0.38 2.26
C ASN A 166 0.76 1.02 0.99
N SER A 167 1.01 2.33 0.80
CA SER A 167 0.48 3.13 -0.30
C SER A 167 1.60 3.95 -0.92
N TYR A 168 1.78 3.80 -2.22
CA TYR A 168 2.87 4.41 -2.98
C TYR A 168 2.31 5.06 -4.24
N TRP A 169 2.91 6.15 -4.69
CA TRP A 169 2.45 6.84 -5.89
C TRP A 169 3.62 7.10 -6.84
N LEU A 170 3.37 6.97 -8.14
CA LEU A 170 4.35 7.21 -9.20
C LEU A 170 3.72 8.09 -10.27
N ARG A 171 4.37 9.21 -10.57
CA ARG A 171 3.83 10.19 -11.51
C ARG A 171 3.76 9.67 -12.95
N ASP A 172 4.82 9.01 -13.39
CA ASP A 172 5.05 8.69 -14.80
C ASP A 172 5.95 7.44 -14.98
N ARG A 173 6.13 7.04 -16.24
CA ARG A 173 6.97 5.88 -16.60
C ARG A 173 8.44 6.06 -16.21
N ALA A 174 8.95 7.29 -16.12
CA ALA A 174 10.34 7.52 -15.71
C ALA A 174 10.51 7.23 -14.22
N ALA A 175 9.56 7.65 -13.39
CA ALA A 175 9.51 7.29 -11.97
C ALA A 175 9.43 5.77 -11.76
N LEU A 176 8.62 5.06 -12.59
CA LEU A 176 8.56 3.59 -12.56
C LEU A 176 9.91 2.95 -12.91
N LYS A 177 10.62 3.40 -13.94
CA LYS A 177 11.95 2.87 -14.31
C LYS A 177 13.00 3.08 -13.21
N ALA A 178 12.93 4.19 -12.47
CA ALA A 178 13.79 4.37 -11.31
C ALA A 178 13.48 3.35 -10.20
N ALA A 179 12.20 3.03 -9.98
CA ALA A 179 11.78 1.94 -9.10
C ALA A 179 12.25 0.57 -9.61
N GLU A 180 12.23 0.32 -10.93
CA GLU A 180 12.79 -0.90 -11.56
C GLU A 180 14.29 -1.07 -11.34
N THR A 181 15.03 0.02 -11.12
CA THR A 181 16.46 -0.08 -10.78
C THR A 181 16.66 -0.81 -9.43
N PHE A 182 15.62 -0.86 -8.59
CA PHE A 182 15.55 -1.71 -7.40
C PHE A 182 15.07 -3.14 -7.67
N ARG A 183 14.72 -3.53 -8.90
CA ARG A 183 14.44 -4.94 -9.25
C ARG A 183 15.65 -5.83 -9.01
N SER A 184 16.83 -5.35 -9.38
CA SER A 184 18.12 -5.94 -8.99
C SER A 184 18.22 -6.13 -7.47
N GLY A 185 17.56 -5.23 -6.73
CA GLY A 185 17.32 -5.14 -5.28
C GLY A 185 16.58 -6.31 -4.61
N GLY A 186 15.76 -7.08 -5.33
CA GLY A 186 15.01 -8.20 -4.73
C GLY A 186 15.92 -9.31 -4.18
N GLN A 187 17.14 -9.44 -4.71
CA GLN A 187 18.20 -10.27 -4.14
C GLN A 187 18.99 -9.58 -3.01
N PHE A 188 18.79 -8.28 -2.76
CA PHE A 188 19.54 -7.51 -1.77
C PHE A 188 19.06 -7.80 -0.34
N VAL A 189 17.82 -8.24 -0.16
CA VAL A 189 17.32 -8.76 1.13
C VAL A 189 18.15 -9.97 1.58
N LYS A 190 18.74 -10.71 0.63
CA LYS A 190 19.67 -11.82 0.91
C LYS A 190 21.13 -11.38 1.10
N HIS A 191 21.50 -10.13 0.76
CA HIS A 191 22.88 -9.63 0.80
C HIS A 191 23.00 -8.18 1.30
N PRO A 192 23.20 -7.96 2.62
CA PRO A 192 23.19 -6.63 3.25
C PRO A 192 24.25 -5.64 2.69
N ALA A 193 25.36 -6.14 2.14
CA ALA A 193 26.39 -5.30 1.52
C ALA A 193 25.89 -4.48 0.32
N ARG A 194 24.89 -4.99 -0.43
CA ARG A 194 24.34 -4.27 -1.59
C ARG A 194 23.29 -3.22 -1.17
N ILE A 195 22.60 -3.44 -0.04
CA ILE A 195 21.76 -2.42 0.61
C ILE A 195 22.64 -1.24 1.03
N ILE A 196 23.82 -1.51 1.61
CA ILE A 196 24.81 -0.49 1.98
C ILE A 196 25.30 0.29 0.74
N GLY A 197 25.53 -0.38 -0.40
CA GLY A 197 25.92 0.29 -1.65
C GLY A 197 24.81 1.12 -2.31
N ALA A 198 23.55 0.68 -2.23
CA ALA A 198 22.42 1.39 -2.80
C ALA A 198 21.97 2.58 -1.93
N PHE A 199 21.86 2.36 -0.61
CA PHE A 199 21.38 3.36 0.36
C PHE A 199 22.50 4.26 0.91
N GLY A 200 23.75 3.78 0.90
CA GLY A 200 24.87 4.41 1.60
C GLY A 200 24.88 4.04 3.08
N LEU A 201 26.01 3.52 3.57
CA LEU A 201 26.19 3.07 4.96
C LEU A 201 25.75 4.14 5.97
N LEU A 202 26.11 5.40 5.71
CA LEU A 202 25.78 6.52 6.58
C LEU A 202 24.26 6.78 6.66
N ASN A 203 23.51 6.58 5.58
CA ASN A 203 22.06 6.76 5.59
C ASN A 203 21.37 5.60 6.30
N LEU A 204 21.91 4.39 6.20
CA LEU A 204 21.40 3.24 6.94
C LEU A 204 21.64 3.40 8.45
N ILE A 205 22.83 3.87 8.85
CA ILE A 205 23.13 4.20 10.25
C ILE A 205 22.18 5.30 10.75
N ARG A 206 22.00 6.37 9.99
CA ARG A 206 21.08 7.46 10.36
C ARG A 206 19.64 6.99 10.47
N PHE A 207 19.15 6.18 9.54
CA PHE A 207 17.82 5.59 9.60
C PHE A 207 17.65 4.68 10.81
N ARG A 208 18.65 3.82 11.08
CA ARG A 208 18.67 2.91 12.24
C ARG A 208 18.68 3.67 13.58
N LEU A 209 19.40 4.78 13.65
CA LEU A 209 19.55 5.62 14.83
C LEU A 209 18.53 6.77 14.91
N GLY A 210 17.62 6.90 13.94
CA GLY A 210 16.64 7.98 13.86
C GLY A 210 17.24 9.39 13.71
N ILE A 211 18.43 9.48 13.10
CA ILE A 211 19.16 10.75 12.93
C ILE A 211 18.66 11.49 11.68
N GLY A 212 18.04 12.65 11.93
CA GLY A 212 17.46 13.54 10.91
C GLY A 212 15.95 13.38 10.79
N THR A 213 15.30 14.36 10.16
CA THR A 213 13.85 14.35 9.97
C THR A 213 13.44 13.46 8.80
N LEU A 214 12.15 13.11 8.73
CA LEU A 214 11.60 12.36 7.59
C LEU A 214 11.87 13.09 6.25
N ASP A 215 11.62 14.40 6.20
CA ASP A 215 11.86 15.22 5.01
C ASP A 215 13.34 15.22 4.59
N GLN A 216 14.26 15.30 5.57
CA GLN A 216 15.69 15.22 5.28
C GLN A 216 16.08 13.85 4.72
N ALA A 217 15.46 12.77 5.19
CA ALA A 217 15.68 11.43 4.65
C ALA A 217 15.20 11.36 3.19
N PHE A 218 13.99 11.84 2.90
CA PHE A 218 13.43 11.87 1.55
C PHE A 218 14.16 12.82 0.60
N ALA A 219 14.67 13.95 1.06
CA ALA A 219 15.54 14.84 0.27
C ALA A 219 16.88 14.18 -0.10
N ARG A 220 17.40 13.27 0.73
CA ARG A 220 18.59 12.45 0.40
C ARG A 220 18.25 11.39 -0.64
N PHE A 221 17.11 10.71 -0.50
CA PHE A 221 16.64 9.77 -1.52
C PHE A 221 16.44 10.46 -2.85
N SER A 222 15.78 11.62 -2.84
CA SER A 222 15.52 12.41 -4.03
C SER A 222 16.80 12.73 -4.82
N ARG A 223 17.83 13.23 -4.14
CA ARG A 223 19.15 13.50 -4.75
C ARG A 223 19.83 12.25 -5.30
N ARG A 224 19.69 11.11 -4.62
CA ARG A 224 20.32 9.84 -5.01
C ARG A 224 19.69 9.25 -6.27
N PHE A 225 18.38 9.40 -6.43
CA PHE A 225 17.61 8.87 -7.57
C PHE A 225 17.37 9.90 -8.66
N ARG A 226 17.73 11.17 -8.43
CA ARG A 226 17.45 12.29 -9.34
C ARG A 226 15.96 12.40 -9.65
N LEU A 227 15.14 12.16 -8.63
CA LEU A 227 13.69 12.26 -8.66
C LEU A 227 13.22 13.02 -7.44
N THR A 228 12.09 13.72 -7.51
CA THR A 228 11.41 14.25 -6.33
C THR A 228 10.66 13.11 -5.64
N ILE A 229 11.23 12.54 -4.59
CA ILE A 229 10.61 11.49 -3.78
C ILE A 229 10.12 12.12 -2.48
N SER A 230 8.83 12.00 -2.20
CA SER A 230 8.16 12.71 -1.12
C SER A 230 7.46 11.79 -0.11
N PRO A 231 7.58 12.05 1.20
CA PRO A 231 6.70 11.45 2.17
C PRO A 231 5.36 12.20 2.18
N VAL A 232 4.24 11.48 2.22
CA VAL A 232 2.91 12.09 2.40
C VAL A 232 2.35 11.59 3.72
N ILE A 233 2.04 12.53 4.63
CA ILE A 233 1.51 12.20 5.95
C ILE A 233 -0.01 12.18 5.89
N LEU A 234 -0.59 11.00 5.98
CA LEU A 234 -2.03 10.81 6.09
C LEU A 234 -2.49 11.08 7.52
N THR A 235 -3.68 11.67 7.65
CA THR A 235 -4.25 12.08 8.94
C THR A 235 -4.78 10.88 9.72
N ASP A 236 -5.47 9.96 9.04
CA ASP A 236 -6.03 8.74 9.61
C ASP A 236 -4.94 7.69 9.88
N GLY A 237 -4.64 7.49 11.15
CA GLY A 237 -3.66 6.49 11.59
C GLY A 237 -4.07 5.05 11.31
N ALA A 238 -5.36 4.76 11.11
CA ALA A 238 -5.82 3.41 10.85
C ALA A 238 -5.28 2.84 9.53
N VAL A 239 -4.97 3.68 8.55
CA VAL A 239 -4.42 3.28 7.24
C VAL A 239 -3.00 2.66 7.34
N ALA A 240 -2.34 2.78 8.49
CA ALA A 240 -1.07 2.08 8.76
C ALA A 240 -1.24 0.74 9.49
N ILE A 241 -2.47 0.28 9.70
CA ILE A 241 -2.80 -1.00 10.32
C ILE A 241 -3.14 -2.01 9.22
N ASP A 242 -2.15 -2.81 8.86
CA ASP A 242 -2.26 -3.91 7.91
C ASP A 242 -2.64 -5.23 8.58
N VAL A 243 -3.43 -6.03 7.88
CA VAL A 243 -3.91 -7.31 8.43
C VAL A 243 -2.89 -8.42 8.19
N ASP A 244 -1.83 -8.46 8.97
CA ASP A 244 -0.74 -9.45 8.86
C ASP A 244 -0.87 -10.70 9.75
N ASN A 245 -1.59 -10.60 10.87
CA ASN A 245 -1.64 -11.66 11.88
C ASN A 245 -2.93 -11.56 12.69
N ALA A 246 -3.18 -12.54 13.55
CA ALA A 246 -4.40 -12.62 14.36
C ALA A 246 -4.67 -11.35 15.18
N ARG A 247 -3.63 -10.66 15.68
CA ARG A 247 -3.79 -9.40 16.42
C ARG A 247 -4.32 -8.30 15.51
N SER A 248 -3.63 -8.02 14.40
CA SER A 248 -4.06 -6.93 13.52
C SER A 248 -5.35 -7.24 12.77
N TYR A 249 -5.67 -8.53 12.58
CA TYR A 249 -6.99 -8.99 12.14
C TYR A 249 -8.10 -8.58 13.12
N GLY A 250 -7.94 -8.88 14.42
CA GLY A 250 -8.90 -8.46 15.44
C GLY A 250 -9.05 -6.94 15.52
N VAL A 251 -7.93 -6.20 15.45
CA VAL A 251 -7.95 -4.73 15.45
C VAL A 251 -8.68 -4.17 14.23
N ALA A 252 -8.34 -4.62 13.03
CA ALA A 252 -8.97 -4.13 11.81
C ALA A 252 -10.47 -4.45 11.79
N THR A 253 -10.87 -5.64 12.26
CA THR A 253 -12.28 -6.02 12.38
C THR A 253 -13.03 -5.06 13.31
N ALA A 254 -12.53 -4.83 14.52
CA ALA A 254 -13.16 -3.92 15.48
C ALA A 254 -13.28 -2.48 14.94
N LEU A 255 -12.24 -1.98 14.27
CA LEU A 255 -12.26 -0.63 13.67
C LEU A 255 -13.25 -0.51 12.53
N LEU A 256 -13.35 -1.51 11.65
CA LEU A 256 -14.31 -1.51 10.54
C LEU A 256 -15.75 -1.61 11.06
N GLU A 257 -16.02 -2.49 12.03
CA GLU A 257 -17.34 -2.59 12.67
C GLU A 257 -17.75 -1.27 13.34
N GLN A 258 -16.82 -0.59 14.01
CA GLN A 258 -17.06 0.74 14.58
C GLN A 258 -17.42 1.76 13.50
N ARG A 259 -16.70 1.79 12.37
CA ARG A 259 -17.00 2.70 11.24
C ARG A 259 -18.38 2.42 10.65
N MET A 260 -18.75 1.16 10.47
CA MET A 260 -20.06 0.76 9.96
C MET A 260 -21.18 1.21 10.90
N CYS A 261 -21.01 1.03 12.21
CA CYS A 261 -21.96 1.49 13.22
C CYS A 261 -22.12 3.02 13.20
N MET A 262 -21.02 3.76 13.10
CA MET A 262 -21.05 5.22 13.00
C MET A 262 -21.72 5.71 11.72
N ALA A 263 -21.50 5.05 10.59
CA ALA A 263 -22.15 5.38 9.32
C ALA A 263 -23.66 5.15 9.39
N GLN A 264 -24.10 4.03 9.95
CA GLN A 264 -25.53 3.72 10.15
C GLN A 264 -26.21 4.69 11.11
N ALA A 265 -25.50 5.20 12.12
CA ALA A 265 -26.05 6.19 13.05
C ALA A 265 -26.13 7.60 12.46
N ALA A 266 -25.48 7.86 11.34
CA ALA A 266 -25.47 9.15 10.64
C ALA A 266 -26.51 9.24 9.51
N GLU A 267 -27.16 8.12 9.16
CA GLU A 267 -28.29 8.03 8.21
C GLU A 267 -29.63 8.24 8.92
#